data_AF-A0A3M1PP92-F1
#
_entry.id   AF-A0A3M1PP92-F1
#
_cell.length_a   1.000
_cell.length_b   1.000
_cell.length_c   1.000
_cell.angle_alpha   90.00
_cell.angle_beta   90.00
_cell.angle_gamma   90.00
#
_symmetry.space_group_name_H-M   'P 1'
#
loop_
_entity.id
_entity.type
_entity.pdbx_description
1 polymer ?
#
loop_
_entity_poly.entity_id
_entity_poly.type
_entity_poly.pdbx_seq_one_letter_code
_entity_poly.pdbx_strand_id
1 'polypeptide(L)'
;MKFSPVRVLALLPIFCSISLFSIPLTTLPAIAQTLEGRGQIVSGPGQGGVVQIRLTINGNQVTFRSGPSQGQTAQIQNGVARTPDGNVWQFAQGRRQVTLYSGNRVIVYVLR
;
A
#
# COMPACT_ATOMS: atom_id res chain seq x y z
N MET A 1 38.92 29.57 -67.84
CA MET A 1 39.60 28.65 -66.90
C MET A 1 39.15 28.96 -65.48
N LYS A 2 38.29 28.13 -64.88
CA LYS A 2 38.42 27.63 -63.49
C LYS A 2 37.37 26.53 -63.32
N PHE A 3 37.84 25.29 -63.42
CA PHE A 3 37.07 24.13 -63.03
C PHE A 3 37.10 23.99 -61.51
N SER A 4 36.11 23.23 -61.05
CA SER A 4 36.17 22.28 -59.95
C SER A 4 35.42 22.63 -58.64
N PRO A 5 34.86 21.61 -57.96
CA PRO A 5 33.44 21.22 -58.11
C PRO A 5 32.85 20.71 -56.77
N VAL A 6 31.84 19.82 -56.86
CA VAL A 6 31.45 18.75 -55.91
C VAL A 6 30.30 19.10 -54.95
N ARG A 7 29.22 18.32 -54.82
CA ARG A 7 28.72 17.11 -55.50
C ARG A 7 27.31 16.83 -54.95
N VAL A 8 26.42 16.36 -55.83
CA VAL A 8 25.59 15.13 -55.70
C VAL A 8 24.49 15.14 -54.63
N LEU A 9 23.21 15.26 -55.04
CA LEU A 9 22.27 14.18 -55.41
C LEU A 9 21.49 13.72 -54.16
N ALA A 10 20.28 14.24 -53.96
CA ALA A 10 19.01 13.58 -54.28
C ALA A 10 18.68 12.38 -53.37
N LEU A 11 17.49 12.42 -52.75
CA LEU A 11 16.53 11.31 -52.57
C LEU A 11 15.61 11.63 -51.38
N LEU A 12 14.40 12.11 -51.66
CA LEU A 12 13.21 11.77 -50.85
C LEU A 12 13.05 10.24 -50.94
N PRO A 13 12.58 9.54 -49.87
CA PRO A 13 11.13 9.27 -49.86
C PRO A 13 10.47 8.83 -48.52
N ILE A 14 9.13 8.75 -48.58
CA ILE A 14 8.25 7.69 -48.01
C ILE A 14 7.85 7.73 -46.52
N PHE A 15 6.53 7.97 -46.36
CA PHE A 15 5.59 7.40 -45.39
C PHE A 15 6.12 6.20 -44.58
N CYS A 16 6.21 6.35 -43.26
CA CYS A 16 6.24 5.22 -42.34
C CYS A 16 5.03 5.30 -41.40
N SER A 17 4.15 4.33 -41.57
CA SER A 17 2.96 4.04 -40.79
C SER A 17 3.24 4.08 -39.29
N ILE A 18 2.57 4.96 -38.55
CA ILE A 18 2.59 4.91 -37.08
C ILE A 18 1.63 3.79 -36.69
N SER A 19 2.19 2.57 -36.65
CA SER A 19 1.56 1.38 -36.10
C SER A 19 0.92 1.67 -34.75
N LEU A 20 -0.30 1.16 -34.57
CA LEU A 20 -1.00 1.10 -33.29
C LEU A 20 -0.05 0.59 -32.20
N PHE A 21 0.44 1.49 -31.36
CA PHE A 21 1.03 1.13 -30.08
C PHE A 21 -0.12 0.71 -29.17
N SER A 22 -0.49 -0.56 -29.24
CA SER A 22 -1.24 -1.23 -28.18
C SER A 22 -0.36 -1.20 -26.94
N ILE A 23 -0.51 -0.17 -26.09
CA ILE A 23 0.17 -0.11 -24.80
C ILE A 23 -0.38 -1.28 -23.97
N PRO A 24 0.42 -2.31 -23.63
CA PRO A 24 -0.05 -3.33 -22.72
C PRO A 24 -0.35 -2.65 -21.39
N LEU A 25 -1.58 -2.82 -20.92
CA LEU A 25 -2.06 -2.31 -19.64
C LEU A 25 -1.14 -2.87 -18.54
N THR A 26 -0.17 -2.07 -18.11
CA THR A 26 0.78 -2.45 -17.07
C THR A 26 0.03 -2.57 -15.76
N THR A 27 0.01 -3.76 -15.19
CA THR A 27 -0.46 -4.01 -13.82
C THR A 27 0.46 -3.26 -12.88
N LEU A 28 0.05 -2.07 -12.44
CA LEU A 28 0.75 -1.32 -11.40
C LEU A 28 0.87 -2.20 -10.16
N PRO A 29 2.06 -2.33 -9.54
CA PRO A 29 2.18 -3.03 -8.28
C PRO A 29 1.30 -2.33 -7.24
N ALA A 30 0.49 -3.10 -6.50
CA ALA A 30 -0.23 -2.57 -5.36
C ALA A 30 0.78 -1.93 -4.40
N ILE A 31 0.66 -0.61 -4.21
CA ILE A 31 1.57 0.14 -3.34
C ILE A 31 1.31 -0.32 -1.90
N ALA A 32 2.28 -1.02 -1.31
CA ALA A 32 2.24 -1.35 0.11
C ALA A 32 2.36 -0.06 0.93
N GLN A 33 1.40 0.18 1.81
CA GLN A 33 1.34 1.36 2.66
C GLN A 33 1.77 0.98 4.07
N THR A 34 2.76 1.70 4.63
CA THR A 34 3.09 1.58 6.05
C THR A 34 2.36 2.66 6.82
N LEU A 35 1.62 2.27 7.84
CA LEU A 35 0.82 3.14 8.69
C LEU A 35 1.30 3.00 10.13
N GLU A 36 1.45 4.13 10.81
CA GLU A 36 1.83 4.17 12.21
C GLU A 36 0.77 4.87 13.04
N GLY A 37 0.59 4.46 14.29
CA GLY A 37 -0.44 5.04 15.11
C GLY A 37 -0.20 4.92 16.60
N ARG A 38 -1.01 5.68 17.33
CA ARG A 38 -1.14 5.55 18.78
C ARG A 38 -2.53 5.03 19.08
N GLY A 39 -2.61 4.07 19.98
CA GLY A 39 -3.84 3.49 20.47
C GLY A 39 -4.06 3.81 21.93
N GLN A 40 -5.31 4.08 22.28
CA GLN A 40 -5.74 4.23 23.65
C GLN A 40 -6.45 2.96 24.09
N ILE A 41 -6.11 2.47 25.28
CA ILE A 41 -6.77 1.32 25.89
C ILE A 41 -8.07 1.82 26.50
N VAL A 42 -9.19 1.52 25.84
CA VAL A 42 -10.51 2.02 26.25
C VAL A 42 -11.22 1.07 27.22
N SER A 43 -10.80 -0.19 27.26
CA SER A 43 -11.32 -1.21 28.19
C SER A 43 -10.26 -2.28 28.47
N GLY A 44 -10.34 -2.90 29.65
CA GLY A 44 -9.48 -3.99 30.10
C GLY A 44 -8.21 -3.53 30.84
N PRO A 45 -7.25 -4.45 31.07
CA PRO A 45 -6.02 -4.14 31.81
C PRO A 45 -5.23 -2.99 31.18
N GLY A 46 -4.84 -2.02 32.02
CA GLY A 46 -4.13 -0.81 31.58
C GLY A 46 -5.02 0.25 30.94
N GLN A 47 -6.33 0.25 31.20
CA GLN A 47 -7.26 1.26 30.72
C GLN A 47 -6.74 2.69 30.94
N GLY A 48 -6.91 3.55 29.93
CA GLY A 48 -6.37 4.91 29.89
C GLY A 48 -4.94 4.98 29.38
N GLY A 49 -4.21 3.87 29.34
CA GLY A 49 -2.85 3.82 28.81
C GLY A 49 -2.80 4.00 27.28
N VAL A 50 -1.64 4.45 26.81
CA VAL A 50 -1.35 4.68 25.39
C VAL A 50 -0.32 3.65 24.91
N VAL A 51 -0.59 3.06 23.75
CA VAL A 51 0.28 2.10 23.07
C VAL A 51 0.56 2.56 21.65
N GLN A 52 1.66 2.13 21.06
CA GLN A 52 2.00 2.44 19.67
C GLN A 52 1.77 1.22 18.78
N ILE A 53 1.55 1.47 17.48
CA ILE A 53 1.41 0.43 16.47
C ILE A 53 2.04 0.86 15.15
N ARG A 54 2.56 -0.11 14.41
CA ARG A 54 3.02 0.02 13.03
C ARG A 54 2.47 -1.16 12.23
N LEU A 55 1.85 -0.85 11.10
CA LEU A 55 1.20 -1.79 10.20
C LEU A 55 1.76 -1.59 8.80
N THR A 56 1.89 -2.65 8.03
CA THR A 56 2.11 -2.58 6.58
C THR A 56 0.89 -3.21 5.91
N ILE A 57 0.14 -2.45 5.12
CA ILE A 57 -1.02 -2.93 4.37
C ILE A 57 -0.62 -3.08 2.91
N ASN A 58 -0.79 -4.27 2.36
CA ASN A 58 -0.58 -4.56 0.95
C ASN A 58 -1.85 -5.19 0.37
N GLY A 59 -2.66 -4.38 -0.32
CA GLY A 59 -3.99 -4.79 -0.76
C GLY A 59 -4.87 -5.20 0.42
N ASN A 60 -5.37 -6.44 0.40
CA ASN A 60 -6.20 -7.01 1.46
C ASN A 60 -5.39 -7.72 2.55
N GLN A 61 -4.08 -7.56 2.58
CA GLN A 61 -3.22 -8.16 3.61
C GLN A 61 -2.67 -7.08 4.53
N VAL A 62 -2.63 -7.36 5.82
CA VAL A 62 -1.94 -6.52 6.83
C VAL A 62 -0.85 -7.33 7.51
N THR A 63 0.33 -6.72 7.63
CA THR A 63 1.46 -7.21 8.41
C THR A 63 1.67 -6.29 9.61
N PHE A 64 1.69 -6.86 10.80
CA PHE A 64 1.85 -6.15 12.07
C PHE A 64 3.34 -6.04 12.40
N ARG A 65 3.90 -4.82 12.31
CA ARG A 65 5.31 -4.56 12.58
C ARG A 65 5.60 -4.27 14.05
N SER A 66 4.59 -3.83 14.80
CA SER A 66 4.65 -3.65 16.26
C SER A 66 3.26 -3.79 16.88
N GLY A 67 3.19 -3.76 18.22
CA GLY A 67 1.95 -3.87 18.98
C GLY A 67 1.57 -5.31 19.33
N PRO A 68 0.34 -5.56 19.79
CA PRO A 68 -0.08 -6.84 20.35
C PRO A 68 0.07 -8.05 19.43
N SER A 69 -0.08 -7.87 18.11
CA SER A 69 0.05 -8.94 17.11
C SER A 69 1.36 -8.86 16.31
N GLN A 70 2.43 -8.28 16.89
CA GLN A 70 3.70 -8.09 16.20
C GLN A 70 4.23 -9.37 15.54
N GLY A 71 4.71 -9.24 14.30
CA GLY A 71 5.26 -10.35 13.50
C GLY A 71 4.20 -11.16 12.76
N GLN A 72 2.92 -10.95 13.05
CA GLN A 72 1.84 -11.67 12.39
C GLN A 72 1.41 -10.97 11.10
N THR A 73 0.77 -11.75 10.22
CA THR A 73 0.15 -11.26 8.99
C THR A 73 -1.24 -11.85 8.89
N ALA A 74 -2.21 -11.05 8.46
CA ALA A 74 -3.60 -11.46 8.36
C ALA A 74 -4.26 -10.88 7.11
N GLN A 75 -5.29 -11.57 6.62
CA GLN A 75 -6.15 -11.07 5.55
C GLN A 75 -7.24 -10.19 6.15
N ILE A 76 -7.43 -9.02 5.58
CA ILE A 76 -8.53 -8.10 5.85
C ILE A 76 -9.70 -8.54 4.96
N GLN A 77 -10.76 -9.03 5.61
CA GLN A 77 -12.02 -9.40 4.96
C GLN A 77 -13.13 -8.53 5.55
N ASN A 78 -13.84 -7.78 4.72
CA ASN A 78 -14.90 -6.86 5.15
C ASN A 78 -14.44 -5.89 6.26
N GLY A 79 -13.21 -5.38 6.15
CA GLY A 79 -12.61 -4.49 7.14
C GLY A 79 -12.18 -5.18 8.44
N VAL A 80 -12.16 -6.51 8.50
CA VAL A 80 -11.76 -7.26 9.69
C VAL A 80 -10.58 -8.17 9.37
N ALA A 81 -9.54 -8.14 10.19
CA ALA A 81 -8.46 -9.12 10.17
C ALA A 81 -8.43 -9.90 11.49
N ARG A 82 -8.30 -11.22 11.38
CA ARG A 82 -8.13 -12.11 12.54
C ARG A 82 -6.72 -12.67 12.52
N THR A 83 -6.03 -12.56 13.64
CA THR A 83 -4.66 -13.01 13.78
C THR A 83 -4.59 -14.30 14.61
N PRO A 84 -3.55 -15.14 14.45
CA PRO A 84 -3.44 -16.44 15.13
C PRO A 84 -3.38 -16.36 16.66
N ASP A 85 -3.02 -15.20 17.22
CA ASP A 85 -3.03 -14.91 18.66
C ASP A 85 -4.46 -14.71 19.23
N GLY A 86 -5.49 -14.85 18.40
CA GLY A 86 -6.90 -14.66 18.79
C GLY A 86 -7.36 -13.20 18.75
N ASN A 87 -6.51 -12.27 18.33
CA ASN A 87 -6.88 -10.87 18.22
C ASN A 87 -7.75 -10.61 16.98
N VAL A 88 -8.73 -9.72 17.15
CA VAL A 88 -9.60 -9.25 16.07
C VAL A 88 -9.34 -7.77 15.84
N TRP A 89 -8.95 -7.44 14.62
CA TRP A 89 -8.60 -6.10 14.18
C TRP A 89 -9.68 -5.58 13.23
N GLN A 90 -10.36 -4.51 13.61
CA GLN A 90 -11.39 -3.86 12.82
C GLN A 90 -10.87 -2.55 12.23
N PHE A 91 -10.71 -2.52 10.92
CA PHE A 91 -10.27 -1.39 10.13
C PHE A 91 -11.47 -0.55 9.73
N ALA A 92 -11.54 0.69 10.20
CA ALA A 92 -12.61 1.59 9.83
C ALA A 92 -12.40 2.08 8.39
N GLN A 93 -13.34 1.77 7.49
CA GLN A 93 -13.28 2.25 6.11
C GLN A 93 -13.34 3.79 6.08
N GLY A 94 -12.42 4.40 5.33
CA GLY A 94 -12.36 5.86 5.17
C GLY A 94 -11.85 6.64 6.40
N ARG A 95 -11.53 5.96 7.50
CA ARG A 95 -10.89 6.57 8.68
C ARG A 95 -9.54 5.93 8.91
N ARG A 96 -8.54 6.72 9.28
CA ARG A 96 -7.25 6.21 9.76
C ARG A 96 -7.40 5.69 11.19
N GLN A 97 -8.29 4.73 11.40
CA GLN A 97 -8.59 4.18 12.71
C GLN A 97 -8.70 2.66 12.62
N VAL A 98 -8.10 1.98 13.60
CA VAL A 98 -8.19 0.54 13.76
C VAL A 98 -8.54 0.22 15.21
N THR A 99 -9.52 -0.65 15.41
CA THR A 99 -9.89 -1.12 16.74
C THR A 99 -9.40 -2.55 16.92
N LEU A 100 -8.68 -2.80 18.01
CA LEU A 100 -8.28 -4.13 18.45
C LEU A 100 -9.24 -4.62 19.54
N TYR A 101 -9.73 -5.83 19.36
CA TYR A 101 -10.37 -6.63 20.39
C TYR A 101 -9.45 -7.82 20.74
N SER A 102 -8.99 -7.85 21.99
CA SER A 102 -8.03 -8.83 22.50
C SER A 102 -8.53 -9.35 23.84
N GLY A 103 -9.27 -10.46 23.83
CA GLY A 103 -9.93 -10.99 25.03
C GLY A 103 -10.85 -9.94 25.69
N ASN A 104 -10.54 -9.55 26.93
CA ASN A 104 -11.27 -8.50 27.67
C ASN A 104 -10.73 -7.08 27.45
N ARG A 105 -9.74 -6.90 26.56
CA ARG A 105 -9.09 -5.62 26.28
C ARG A 105 -9.51 -5.07 24.92
N VAL A 106 -9.80 -3.77 24.89
CA VAL A 106 -10.13 -3.05 23.66
C VAL A 106 -9.19 -1.85 23.53
N ILE A 107 -8.59 -1.71 22.36
CA ILE A 107 -7.67 -0.61 22.05
C ILE A 107 -8.10 0.05 20.75
N VAL A 108 -8.22 1.38 20.75
CA VAL A 108 -8.57 2.16 19.56
C VAL A 108 -7.34 2.91 19.10
N TYR A 109 -6.82 2.54 17.92
CA TYR A 109 -5.66 3.15 17.28
C TYR A 109 -6.07 4.21 16.26
N VAL A 110 -5.39 5.35 16.29
CA VAL A 110 -5.44 6.36 15.23
C VAL A 110 -4.13 6.29 14.44
N LEU A 111 -4.24 5.97 13.15
CA LEU A 111 -3.15 5.80 12.20
C LEU A 111 -2.80 7.13 11.50
N ARG A 112 -1.56 7.24 11.02
CA ARG A 112 -0.99 8.40 10.36
C ARG A 112 -0.17 7.97 9.14
#